data_AF-A0A259H9T3-F1
#
_entry.id   AF-A0A259H9T3-F1
#
_cell.length_a   1.000
_cell.length_b   1.000
_cell.length_c   1.000
_cell.angle_alpha   90.00
_cell.angle_beta   90.00
_cell.angle_gamma   90.00
#
_symmetry.space_group_name_H-M   'P 1'
#
loop_
_entity.id
_entity.type
_entity.pdbx_description
1 polymer ?
#
loop_
_entity_poly.entity_id
_entity_poly.type
_entity_poly.pdbx_seq_one_letter_code
_entity_poly.pdbx_strand_id
1 'polypeptide(L)'
;ARLKIDLINDHLAGKEMEIGRMYQRSGKWLAGSLRFRTVVEKYQTTSHAPESLYRLVESYLSLGLPQEAQKAAAVLGKNYPGSKWYERSYDLMNKYAPGTTAS
;
A
#
# COMPACT_ATOMS: atom_id res chain seq x y z
N ALA A 1 -6.16 9.92 26.82
CA ALA A 1 -6.91 10.37 25.63
C ALA A 1 -6.36 9.81 24.30
N ARG A 2 -5.03 9.77 24.11
CA ARG A 2 -4.37 9.32 22.85
C ARG A 2 -4.77 7.92 22.35
N LEU A 3 -4.83 6.93 23.26
CA LEU A 3 -5.15 5.54 22.93
C LEU A 3 -6.52 5.36 22.24
N LYS A 4 -7.51 6.20 22.56
CA LYS A 4 -8.84 6.14 21.93
C LYS A 4 -8.80 6.63 20.48
N ILE A 5 -7.99 7.64 20.20
CA ILE A 5 -7.83 8.19 18.84
C ILE A 5 -7.10 7.18 17.96
N ASP A 6 -6.04 6.56 18.49
CA ASP A 6 -5.27 5.54 17.75
C ASP A 6 -6.15 4.33 17.38
N LEU A 7 -7.01 3.87 18.31
CA LEU A 7 -7.98 2.80 18.05
C LEU A 7 -9.00 3.18 16.97
N ILE A 8 -9.55 4.39 17.02
CA ILE A 8 -10.49 4.88 16.00
C ILE A 8 -9.81 4.94 14.63
N ASN A 9 -8.58 5.45 14.57
CA ASN A 9 -7.81 5.51 13.33
C ASN A 9 -7.51 4.12 12.77
N ASP A 10 -7.17 3.15 13.61
CA ASP A 10 -6.94 1.76 13.18
C ASP A 10 -8.23 1.14 12.60
N HIS A 11 -9.39 1.35 13.24
CA HIS A 11 -10.67 0.91 12.69
C HIS A 11 -11.03 1.58 11.36
N LEU A 12 -10.83 2.89 11.24
CA LEU A 12 -11.10 3.64 10.00
C LEU A 12 -10.18 3.18 8.87
N ALA A 13 -8.89 2.97 9.17
CA ALA A 13 -7.94 2.39 8.23
C ALA A 13 -8.36 0.97 7.81
N GLY A 14 -8.79 0.13 8.76
CA GLY A 14 -9.28 -1.22 8.50
C GLY A 14 -10.46 -1.24 7.52
N LYS A 15 -11.40 -0.28 7.65
CA LYS A 15 -12.53 -0.13 6.72
C LYS A 15 -12.08 0.24 5.30
N GLU A 16 -11.18 1.22 5.15
CA GLU A 16 -10.65 1.58 3.84
C GLU A 16 -9.88 0.41 3.21
N MET A 17 -9.14 -0.35 4.02
CA MET A 17 -8.44 -1.56 3.57
C MET A 17 -9.39 -2.64 3.08
N GLU A 18 -10.50 -2.88 3.78
CA GLU A 18 -11.48 -3.87 3.37
C GLU A 18 -12.11 -3.52 2.01
N ILE A 19 -12.52 -2.27 1.83
CA ILE A 19 -13.08 -1.76 0.57
C ILE A 19 -12.03 -1.83 -0.54
N GLY A 20 -10.80 -1.39 -0.26
CA GLY A 20 -9.69 -1.44 -1.21
C GLY A 20 -9.40 -2.86 -1.70
N ARG A 21 -9.31 -3.82 -0.77
CA ARG A 21 -9.12 -5.25 -1.11
C ARG A 21 -10.29 -5.82 -1.91
N MET A 22 -11.53 -5.42 -1.59
CA MET A 22 -12.70 -5.84 -2.36
C MET A 22 -12.63 -5.36 -3.81
N TYR A 23 -12.28 -4.08 -4.04
CA TYR A 23 -12.06 -3.56 -5.38
C TYR A 23 -10.91 -4.27 -6.10
N GLN A 24 -9.79 -4.48 -5.42
CA GLN A 24 -8.63 -5.17 -5.99
C GLN A 24 -8.98 -6.60 -6.43
N ARG A 25 -9.67 -7.39 -5.58
CA ARG A 25 -10.15 -8.74 -5.94
C ARG A 25 -11.11 -8.75 -7.12
N SER A 26 -11.80 -7.64 -7.36
CA SER A 26 -12.74 -7.47 -8.48
C SER A 26 -12.06 -6.92 -9.74
N GLY A 27 -10.73 -6.80 -9.77
CA GLY A 27 -9.97 -6.21 -10.88
C GLY A 27 -10.10 -4.69 -11.01
N LYS A 28 -10.72 -4.01 -10.03
CA LYS A 28 -10.91 -2.55 -10.03
C LYS A 28 -9.69 -1.86 -9.39
N TRP A 29 -8.54 -2.02 -10.01
CA TRP A 29 -7.23 -1.59 -9.48
C TRP A 29 -7.16 -0.10 -9.16
N LEU A 30 -7.71 0.77 -10.01
CA LEU A 30 -7.75 2.22 -9.78
C LEU A 30 -8.59 2.59 -8.55
N ALA A 31 -9.76 1.97 -8.39
CA ALA A 31 -10.62 2.21 -7.22
C ALA A 31 -9.96 1.70 -5.94
N GLY A 32 -9.30 0.53 -6.01
CA GLY A 32 -8.52 -0.02 -4.90
C GLY A 32 -7.37 0.89 -4.49
N SER A 33 -6.59 1.39 -5.45
CA SER A 33 -5.44 2.26 -5.17
C SER A 33 -5.84 3.56 -4.49
N LEU A 34 -6.98 4.15 -4.83
CA LEU A 34 -7.50 5.34 -4.13
C LEU A 34 -7.80 5.06 -2.64
N ARG A 35 -8.30 3.86 -2.32
CA ARG A 35 -8.57 3.44 -0.94
C ARG A 35 -7.29 3.24 -0.16
N PHE A 36 -6.31 2.51 -0.73
CA PHE A 36 -5.02 2.30 -0.08
C PHE A 36 -4.25 3.60 0.12
N ARG A 37 -4.32 4.53 -0.84
CA ARG A 37 -3.74 5.87 -0.72
C ARG A 37 -4.31 6.62 0.47
N THR A 38 -5.63 6.55 0.68
CA THR A 38 -6.28 7.16 1.85
C THR A 38 -5.68 6.66 3.16
N VAL A 39 -5.36 5.36 3.26
CA VAL A 39 -4.71 4.78 4.44
C VAL A 39 -3.29 5.32 4.63
N VAL A 40 -2.51 5.36 3.55
CA VAL A 40 -1.13 5.88 3.57
C VAL A 40 -1.07 7.37 3.87
N GLU A 41 -2.05 8.15 3.45
CA GLU A 41 -2.06 9.61 3.66
C GLU A 41 -2.61 10.00 5.03
N LYS A 42 -3.66 9.30 5.51
CA LYS A 42 -4.40 9.72 6.72
C LYS A 42 -4.13 8.87 7.96
N TYR A 43 -3.64 7.63 7.80
CA TYR A 43 -3.57 6.64 8.87
C TYR A 43 -2.17 5.98 8.97
N GLN A 44 -1.11 6.77 8.79
CA GLN A 44 0.29 6.32 8.74
C GLN A 44 0.78 5.57 9.98
N THR A 45 0.21 5.86 11.15
CA THR A 45 0.58 5.24 12.43
C THR A 45 -0.13 3.92 12.70
N THR A 46 -1.06 3.51 11.83
CA THR A 46 -1.83 2.28 12.00
C THR A 46 -1.08 1.06 11.51
N SER A 47 -1.49 -0.12 11.99
CA SER A 47 -0.93 -1.41 11.57
C SER A 47 -1.17 -1.72 10.08
N HIS A 48 -2.10 -1.00 9.45
CA HIS A 48 -2.50 -1.16 8.05
C HIS A 48 -1.63 -0.43 7.04
N ALA A 49 -0.85 0.57 7.47
CA ALA A 49 0.00 1.36 6.58
C ALA A 49 0.96 0.52 5.72
N PRO A 50 1.72 -0.47 6.26
CA PRO A 50 2.63 -1.27 5.42
C PRO A 50 1.91 -2.19 4.44
N GLU A 51 0.75 -2.76 4.80
CA GLU A 51 -0.07 -3.52 3.84
C GLU A 51 -0.57 -2.60 2.72
N SER A 52 -1.04 -1.39 3.07
CA SER A 52 -1.58 -0.43 2.12
C SER A 52 -0.56 -0.04 1.06
N LEU A 53 0.69 0.22 1.46
CA LEU A 53 1.78 0.52 0.54
C LEU A 53 2.05 -0.67 -0.39
N TYR A 54 2.11 -1.90 0.12
CA TYR A 54 2.26 -3.08 -0.73
C TYR A 54 1.11 -3.23 -1.74
N ARG A 55 -0.14 -3.00 -1.30
CA ARG A 55 -1.31 -3.06 -2.17
C ARG A 55 -1.32 -1.96 -3.24
N LEU A 56 -0.74 -0.79 -2.95
CA LEU A 56 -0.48 0.25 -3.96
C LEU A 56 0.51 -0.24 -5.01
N VAL A 57 1.59 -0.92 -4.62
CA VAL A 57 2.56 -1.52 -5.55
C VAL A 57 1.86 -2.52 -6.48
N GLU A 58 1.09 -3.47 -5.92
CA GLU A 58 0.30 -4.42 -6.71
C GLU A 58 -0.66 -3.72 -7.69
N SER A 59 -1.37 -2.70 -7.20
CA SER A 59 -2.37 -1.99 -8.00
C SER A 59 -1.73 -1.18 -9.12
N TYR A 60 -0.62 -0.49 -8.86
CA TYR A 60 0.08 0.30 -9.86
C TYR A 60 0.75 -0.57 -10.92
N LEU A 61 1.35 -1.70 -10.53
CA LEU A 61 1.87 -2.67 -11.52
C LEU A 61 0.74 -3.22 -12.40
N SER A 62 -0.40 -3.56 -11.81
CA SER A 62 -1.57 -4.05 -12.55
C SER A 62 -2.16 -3.01 -13.51
N LEU A 63 -1.96 -1.72 -13.23
CA LEU A 63 -2.34 -0.60 -14.09
C LEU A 63 -1.27 -0.23 -15.13
N GLY A 64 -0.11 -0.91 -15.15
CA GLY A 64 1.00 -0.56 -16.05
C GLY A 64 1.76 0.70 -15.65
N LEU A 65 1.78 1.05 -14.36
CA LEU A 65 2.43 2.23 -13.79
C LEU A 65 3.65 1.86 -12.92
N PRO A 66 4.73 1.30 -13.50
CA PRO A 66 5.85 0.75 -12.73
C PRO A 66 6.62 1.80 -11.93
N GLN A 67 6.70 3.05 -12.39
CA GLN A 67 7.38 4.13 -11.66
C GLN A 67 6.62 4.50 -10.37
N GLU A 68 5.28 4.55 -10.43
CA GLU A 68 4.45 4.80 -9.25
C GLU A 68 4.49 3.62 -8.28
N ALA A 69 4.54 2.39 -8.80
CA ALA A 69 4.79 1.21 -8.00
C ALA A 69 6.16 1.30 -7.28
N GLN A 70 7.23 1.69 -7.99
CA GLN A 70 8.56 1.85 -7.39
C GLN A 70 8.57 2.92 -6.29
N LYS A 71 7.86 4.05 -6.46
CA LYS A 71 7.72 5.07 -5.42
C LYS A 71 7.07 4.51 -4.16
N ALA A 72 5.96 3.79 -4.30
CA ALA A 72 5.29 3.15 -3.17
C ALA A 72 6.18 2.11 -2.48
N ALA A 73 6.90 1.29 -3.26
CA ALA A 73 7.86 0.30 -2.75
C ALA A 73 9.02 0.96 -2.00
N ALA A 74 9.53 2.10 -2.49
CA ALA A 74 10.60 2.86 -1.84
C ALA A 74 10.14 3.44 -0.49
N VAL A 75 8.92 3.99 -0.42
CA VAL A 75 8.33 4.45 0.85
C VAL A 75 8.17 3.29 1.83
N LEU A 76 7.72 2.13 1.35
CA LEU A 76 7.58 0.92 2.17
C LEU A 76 8.92 0.45 2.73
N GLY A 77 9.94 0.35 1.89
CA GLY A 77 11.28 -0.06 2.31
C GLY A 77 11.94 0.92 3.29
N LYS A 78 11.73 2.23 3.08
CA LYS A 78 12.27 3.27 3.97
C LYS A 78 11.64 3.26 5.36
N ASN A 79 10.31 3.14 5.43
CA ASN A 79 9.57 3.32 6.68
C ASN A 79 9.31 2.01 7.43
N TYR A 80 9.27 0.87 6.72
CA TYR A 80 8.96 -0.45 7.29
C TYR A 80 9.97 -1.52 6.81
N PRO A 81 11.29 -1.28 7.00
CA PRO A 81 12.30 -2.28 6.67
C PRO A 81 12.06 -3.56 7.46
N GLY A 82 12.25 -4.72 6.82
CA GLY A 82 12.03 -6.04 7.44
C GLY A 82 10.56 -6.42 7.65
N SER A 83 9.59 -5.61 7.19
CA SER A 83 8.21 -6.05 7.15
C SER A 83 8.01 -7.11 6.06
N LYS A 84 7.15 -8.11 6.31
CA LYS A 84 6.75 -9.09 5.29
C LYS A 84 6.17 -8.44 4.02
N TRP A 85 5.63 -7.23 4.16
CA TRP A 85 5.08 -6.45 3.04
C TRP A 85 6.18 -5.86 2.17
N TYR A 86 7.28 -5.40 2.79
CA TYR A 86 8.47 -4.96 2.06
C TYR A 86 9.06 -6.10 1.23
N GLU A 87 9.30 -7.27 1.84
CA GLU A 87 9.83 -8.45 1.13
C GLU A 87 8.95 -8.81 -0.08
N ARG A 88 7.64 -8.93 0.13
CA ARG A 88 6.70 -9.20 -0.96
C ARG A 88 6.69 -8.12 -2.03
N SER A 89 6.81 -6.85 -1.63
CA SER A 89 6.87 -5.73 -2.59
C SER A 89 8.15 -5.78 -3.42
N TYR A 90 9.27 -6.14 -2.81
CA TYR A 90 10.55 -6.27 -3.47
C TYR A 90 10.51 -7.40 -4.51
N ASP A 91 10.01 -8.56 -4.11
CA ASP A 91 9.83 -9.70 -5.02
C ASP A 91 8.90 -9.37 -6.19
N LEU A 92 7.82 -8.64 -5.90
CA LEU A 92 6.85 -8.23 -6.92
C LEU A 92 7.45 -7.26 -7.93
N MET A 93 8.20 -6.24 -7.46
CA MET A 93 8.89 -5.30 -8.34
C MET A 93 9.93 -6.00 -9.21
N ASN A 94 10.73 -6.91 -8.64
CA ASN A 94 11.72 -7.67 -9.41
C ASN A 94 11.08 -8.57 -10.48
N LYS A 95 9.90 -9.11 -10.19
CA LYS A 95 9.18 -9.98 -11.12
C LYS A 95 8.55 -9.22 -12.29
N TYR A 96 7.93 -8.08 -12.03
CA TYR A 96 7.07 -7.40 -13.01
C TYR A 96 7.67 -6.12 -13.59
N ALA A 97 8.62 -5.49 -12.92
CA ALA A 97 9.21 -4.22 -13.32
C ALA A 97 10.70 -4.09 -12.92
N PRO A 98 11.54 -5.09 -13.23
CA PRO A 98 12.95 -5.09 -12.82
C PRO A 98 13.68 -3.87 -13.38
N GLY A 99 14.55 -3.27 -12.56
CA GLY A 99 15.36 -2.11 -12.95
C GLY A 99 14.60 -0.78 -13.03
N THR A 100 13.31 -0.75 -12.68
CA THR A 100 12.55 0.52 -12.61
C THR A 100 13.09 1.40 -11.49
N THR A 101 13.41 2.64 -11.83
CA THR A 101 13.78 3.68 -10.86
C THR A 101 12.65 4.70 -10.73
N ALA A 102 12.42 5.16 -9.50
CA ALA A 102 11.54 6.30 -9.28
C ALA A 102 12.32 7.58 -9.63
N SER A 103 11.78 8.38 -10.54
CA SER A 103 12.26 9.75 -10.81
C SER A 103 11.91 10.70 -9.68
#